data_AF-A0A7X3UKG3-F1
#
_entry.id   AF-A0A7X3UKG3-F1
#
_cell.length_a   1.000
_cell.length_b   1.000
_cell.length_c   1.000
_cell.angle_alpha   90.00
_cell.angle_beta   90.00
_cell.angle_gamma   90.00
#
_symmetry.space_group_name_H-M   'P 1'
#
loop_
_entity.id
_entity.type
_entity.pdbx_description
1 polymer ?
#
loop_
_entity_poly.entity_id
_entity_poly.type
_entity_poly.pdbx_seq_one_letter_code
_entity_poly.pdbx_strand_id
1 'polypeptide(L)' 'YSDRDGGREIYVMNADGSNQRNLTNRSDNDGHPTWSPDGRSIAFHSWLDDDAQVEIYVMDLR' A
#
# COMPACT_ATOMS: atom_id res chain seq x y z
N TYR A 1 -9.27 -16.32 11.41
CA TYR A 1 -7.91 -16.10 10.86
C TYR A 1 -7.75 -17.09 9.72
N SER A 2 -7.68 -16.61 8.49
CA SER A 2 -7.41 -17.44 7.32
C SER A 2 -6.42 -16.70 6.44
N ASP A 3 -5.20 -17.23 6.38
CA ASP A 3 -4.16 -16.86 5.42
C ASP A 3 -4.54 -17.44 4.06
N ARG A 4 -5.39 -16.73 3.31
CA ARG A 4 -5.71 -17.07 1.93
C ARG A 4 -5.39 -15.87 1.03
N ASP A 5 -4.16 -15.90 0.54
CA ASP A 5 -3.74 -15.49 -0.81
C ASP A 5 -3.91 -14.03 -1.26
N GLY A 6 -4.00 -13.05 -0.34
CA GLY A 6 -3.99 -11.64 -0.72
C GLY A 6 -3.33 -10.80 0.36
N GLY A 7 -2.07 -10.45 0.14
CA GLY A 7 -1.38 -9.47 0.98
C GLY A 7 -2.23 -8.19 1.11
N ARG A 8 -2.09 -7.47 2.22
CA ARG A 8 -2.74 -6.16 2.37
C ARG A 8 -2.21 -5.23 1.29
N GLU A 9 -3.10 -4.57 0.58
CA GLU A 9 -2.73 -3.64 -0.48
C GLU A 9 -3.20 -2.22 -0.15
N ILE A 10 -2.52 -1.23 -0.70
CA ILE A 10 -2.85 0.18 -0.56
C ILE A 10 -3.72 0.60 -1.75
N TYR A 11 -4.90 1.12 -1.43
CA TYR A 11 -5.83 1.69 -2.38
C TYR A 11 -5.96 3.20 -2.19
N VAL A 12 -6.14 3.92 -3.28
CA VAL A 12 -6.54 5.33 -3.28
C VAL A 12 -7.90 5.47 -3.95
N MET A 13 -8.72 6.39 -3.45
CA MET A 13 -10.05 6.69 -3.96
C MET A 13 -10.40 8.14 -3.62
N ASN A 14 -11.42 8.67 -4.28
CA ASN A 14 -12.02 9.93 -3.89
C ASN A 14 -12.63 9.83 -2.48
N ALA A 15 -12.85 10.98 -1.83
CA ALA A 15 -13.44 11.05 -0.50
C ALA A 15 -14.86 10.45 -0.41
N ASP A 16 -15.57 10.38 -1.54
CA ASP A 16 -16.89 9.74 -1.68
C ASP A 16 -16.81 8.22 -1.94
N GLY A 17 -15.61 7.65 -2.00
CA GLY A 17 -15.34 6.24 -2.30
C GLY A 17 -15.29 5.91 -3.79
N SER A 18 -15.51 6.88 -4.69
CA SER A 18 -15.40 6.66 -6.14
C SER A 18 -13.95 6.61 -6.62
N ASN A 19 -13.71 6.12 -7.84
CA ASN A 19 -12.38 6.06 -8.47
C ASN A 19 -11.32 5.31 -7.66
N GLN A 20 -11.71 4.17 -7.09
CA GLN A 20 -10.76 3.30 -6.39
C GLN A 20 -9.69 2.75 -7.35
N ARG A 21 -8.42 2.88 -6.96
CA ARG A 21 -7.23 2.39 -7.68
C ARG A 21 -6.32 1.65 -6.71
N ASN A 22 -5.93 0.42 -7.04
CA ASN A 22 -4.89 -0.32 -6.34
C ASN A 22 -3.51 0.26 -6.68
N LEU A 23 -2.72 0.61 -5.68
CA LEU A 23 -1.35 1.10 -5.84
C LEU A 23 -0.30 0.00 -5.67
N THR A 24 -0.60 -1.04 -4.88
CA THR A 24 0.35 -2.10 -4.57
C THR A 24 -0.25 -3.45 -4.93
N ASN A 25 -0.14 -3.82 -6.20
CA ASN A 25 -0.68 -5.07 -6.75
C ASN A 25 0.37 -6.19 -6.63
N ARG A 26 0.71 -6.59 -5.41
CA ARG A 26 1.73 -7.60 -5.11
C ARG A 26 1.31 -8.49 -3.94
N SER A 27 1.98 -9.64 -3.79
CA SER A 27 1.70 -10.63 -2.73
C SER A 27 2.08 -10.16 -1.32
N ASP A 28 2.75 -9.01 -1.20
CA ASP A 28 3.30 -8.52 0.06
C ASP A 28 2.22 -7.86 0.93
N ASN A 29 2.47 -7.80 2.23
CA ASN A 29 1.58 -7.11 3.17
C ASN A 29 1.98 -5.64 3.29
N ASP A 30 1.33 -4.76 2.52
CA ASP A 30 1.54 -3.32 2.49
C ASP A 30 0.62 -2.58 3.48
N GLY A 31 1.19 -1.62 4.21
CA GLY A 31 0.48 -0.96 5.31
C GLY A 31 0.98 0.43 5.68
N HIS A 32 0.13 1.11 6.46
CA HIS A 32 0.37 2.44 7.05
C HIS A 32 0.81 3.52 6.04
N PRO A 33 0.04 3.75 4.95
CA PRO A 33 0.37 4.78 3.98
C PRO A 33 0.26 6.18 4.59
N THR A 34 1.16 7.07 4.19
CA THR A 34 1.08 8.52 4.45
C THR A 34 1.38 9.29 3.18
N TRP A 35 0.61 10.35 2.92
CA TRP A 35 0.79 11.21 1.76
C TRP A 35 1.93 12.21 1.96
N SER A 36 2.61 12.56 0.88
CA SER A 36 3.42 13.77 0.84
C SER A 36 2.54 15.02 0.98
N PRO A 37 3.06 16.13 1.54
CA PRO A 37 2.28 17.36 1.67
C PRO A 37 1.76 17.93 0.35
N ASP A 38 2.45 17.64 -0.76
CA ASP A 38 2.04 18.05 -2.11
C ASP A 38 1.12 17.04 -2.80
N GLY A 39 0.78 15.92 -2.15
CA GLY A 39 -0.13 14.89 -2.65
C GLY A 39 0.41 14.07 -3.83
N ARG A 40 1.71 14.13 -4.10
CA ARG A 40 2.32 13.48 -5.27
C ARG A 40 2.95 12.12 -4.99
N SER A 41 3.19 11.80 -3.72
CA SER A 41 3.74 10.50 -3.35
C SER A 41 3.11 9.96 -2.07
N ILE A 42 3.25 8.66 -1.89
CA ILE A 42 2.87 7.96 -0.67
C ILE A 42 4.08 7.20 -0.14
N ALA A 43 4.34 7.35 1.16
CA ALA A 43 5.26 6.49 1.89
C ALA A 43 4.47 5.40 2.61
N PHE A 44 4.96 4.17 2.62
CA PHE A 44 4.32 3.03 3.28
C PHE A 44 5.36 1.97 3.66
N HIS A 45 4.96 1.01 4.50
CA HIS A 45 5.80 -0.13 4.80
C HIS A 45 5.25 -1.41 4.18
N SER A 46 6.14 -2.35 3.89
CA SER A 46 5.83 -3.65 3.34
C SER A 46 6.44 -4.76 4.19
N TRP A 47 5.70 -5.85 4.36
CA TRP A 47 6.16 -7.07 5.00
C TRP A 47 6.18 -8.19 3.98
N LEU A 48 7.37 -8.76 3.75
CA LEU A 48 7.51 -10.00 3.01
C LEU A 48 7.21 -11.16 3.97
N ASP A 49 6.20 -11.97 3.65
CA ASP A 49 5.66 -13.03 4.54
C ASP A 49 6.68 -14.12 4.92
N ASP A 50 7.86 -14.16 4.30
CA ASP A 50 8.83 -15.24 4.49
C ASP A 50 9.99 -14.90 5.45
N ASP A 51 10.18 -13.64 5.90
CA ASP A 51 11.37 -13.33 6.73
C ASP A 51 11.28 -12.09 7.66
N ALA A 52 10.09 -11.58 7.95
CA ALA A 52 9.87 -10.45 8.88
C ALA A 52 10.69 -9.17 8.56
N GLN A 53 11.10 -9.00 7.31
CA GLN A 53 11.76 -7.78 6.85
C GLN A 53 10.70 -6.73 6.55
N VAL A 54 10.76 -5.63 7.30
CA VAL A 54 9.97 -4.43 7.01
C VAL A 54 10.79 -3.53 6.10
N GLU A 55 10.28 -3.29 4.90
CA GLU A 55 10.86 -2.33 3.97
C GLU A 55 10.00 -1.07 3.91
N ILE A 56 10.64 0.10 3.84
CA ILE A 56 9.97 1.38 3.66
C ILE A 56 10.04 1.79 2.19
N TYR A 57 8.88 2.03 1.59
CA TYR A 57 8.73 2.43 0.21
C TYR A 57 8.21 3.87 0.11
N VAL A 58 8.64 4.58 -0.94
CA VAL A 58 8.02 5.84 -1.38
C VAL A 58 7.64 5.68 -2.84
N MET A 59 6.35 5.84 -3.15
CA MET A 59 5.80 5.71 -4.50
C MET A 59 5.37 7.07 -5.02
N ASP A 60 5.88 7.46 -6.20
CA ASP A 60 5.43 8.63 -6.96
C ASP A 60 4.16 8.28 -7.75
N LEU A 61 3.19 9.20 -7.77
CA LEU A 61 1.86 9.01 -8.37
C LEU A 61 1.63 9.85 -9.64
N ARG A 62 2.68 10.43 -10.22
CA ARG A 62 2.63 11.16 -11.49
C ARG A 62 2.46 10.25 -12.71
#